data_AF-A0A2Z6N8H3-F1
#
_entry.id   AF-A0A2Z6N8H3-F1
#
_cell.length_a   1.000
_cell.length_b   1.000
_cell.length_c   1.000
_cell.angle_alpha   90.00
_cell.angle_beta   90.00
_cell.angle_gamma   90.00
#
_symmetry.space_group_name_H-M   'P 1'
#
loop_
_entity.id
_entity.type
_entity.pdbx_description
1 polymer ?
#
loop_
_entity_poly.entity_id
_entity_poly.type
_entity_poly.pdbx_seq_one_letter_code
_entity_poly.pdbx_strand_id
1 'polypeptide(L)'
;VNNAGVNFNFGSDNSVENAHKVIETNYYGTKRMIEAMIPLMKVSPAGGRIVNVSSRLGRLNGKRNVKELIDGAVNAFLQQVDDGTWQSGGWPATFTDYSVSKLAVNAYTRVMAKKLSDRPDGEKIFINCYCPGWVKTALTGYAGSVSVEAGADTGVWLSLIPEQAITGMFFAERREINF
;
A
#
# COMPACT_ATOMS: atom_id res chain seq x y z
N VAL A 1 -7.93 -4.41 -8.28
CA VAL A 1 -7.84 -3.77 -6.95
C VAL A 1 -7.13 -4.73 -6.01
N ASN A 2 -6.00 -4.33 -5.43
CA ASN A 2 -5.26 -5.11 -4.44
C ASN A 2 -5.72 -4.68 -3.04
N ASN A 3 -6.74 -5.36 -2.51
CA ASN A 3 -7.35 -5.06 -1.20
C ASN A 3 -6.89 -5.98 -0.07
N ALA A 4 -6.48 -7.22 -0.39
CA ALA A 4 -6.11 -8.21 0.62
C ALA A 4 -4.99 -7.69 1.53
N GLY A 5 -5.15 -7.92 2.83
CA GLY A 5 -4.16 -7.55 3.83
C GLY A 5 -4.55 -8.03 5.23
N VAL A 6 -3.55 -8.15 6.08
CA VAL A 6 -3.67 -8.62 7.46
C VAL A 6 -2.98 -7.67 8.42
N ASN A 7 -3.47 -7.66 9.66
CA ASN A 7 -2.90 -7.00 10.82
C ASN A 7 -3.26 -7.86 12.04
N PHE A 8 -2.31 -8.04 12.96
CA PHE A 8 -2.50 -8.84 14.18
C PHE A 8 -2.43 -8.01 15.46
N ASN A 9 -2.14 -6.72 15.36
CA ASN A 9 -2.12 -5.81 16.48
C ASN A 9 -3.51 -5.17 16.68
N PHE A 10 -4.02 -5.17 17.91
CA PHE A 10 -5.32 -4.57 18.26
C PHE A 10 -5.15 -3.52 19.36
N GLY A 11 -6.01 -2.50 19.37
CA GLY A 11 -5.97 -1.46 20.41
C GLY A 11 -4.61 -0.77 20.48
N SER A 12 -3.91 -0.94 21.61
CA SER A 12 -2.57 -0.36 21.87
C SER A 12 -1.41 -1.31 21.57
N ASP A 13 -1.68 -2.50 21.03
CA ASP A 13 -0.64 -3.50 20.76
C ASP A 13 0.32 -3.02 19.67
N ASN A 14 1.61 -3.34 19.86
CA ASN A 14 2.66 -3.06 18.88
C ASN A 14 3.68 -4.20 18.83
N SER A 15 3.19 -5.42 18.69
CA SER A 15 4.00 -6.62 18.47
C SER A 15 4.52 -6.70 17.03
N VAL A 16 5.72 -7.25 16.87
CA VAL A 16 6.31 -7.62 15.57
C VAL A 16 6.41 -9.14 15.40
N GLU A 17 5.80 -9.93 16.30
CA GLU A 17 5.82 -11.40 16.24
C GLU A 17 5.31 -11.94 14.88
N ASN A 18 4.33 -11.26 14.31
CA ASN A 18 3.75 -11.63 13.02
C ASN A 18 4.35 -10.87 11.82
N ALA A 19 5.49 -10.18 11.99
CA ALA A 19 6.05 -9.29 10.99
C ALA A 19 6.28 -9.97 9.64
N HIS A 20 6.86 -11.17 9.63
CA HIS A 20 7.05 -11.96 8.42
C HIS A 20 5.73 -12.22 7.67
N LYS A 21 4.69 -12.66 8.39
CA LYS A 21 3.37 -12.95 7.81
C LYS A 21 2.67 -11.69 7.29
N VAL A 22 2.76 -10.60 8.03
CA VAL A 22 2.20 -9.29 7.65
C VAL A 22 2.88 -8.75 6.39
N ILE A 23 4.22 -8.76 6.35
CA ILE A 23 4.99 -8.30 5.20
C ILE A 23 4.75 -9.19 3.97
N GLU A 24 4.77 -10.50 4.16
CA GLU A 24 4.58 -11.46 3.07
C GLU A 24 3.21 -11.29 2.41
N THR A 25 2.16 -11.10 3.21
CA THR A 25 0.80 -10.89 2.68
C THR A 25 0.63 -9.50 2.08
N ASN A 26 0.93 -8.45 2.87
CA ASN A 26 0.55 -7.09 2.52
C ASN A 26 1.44 -6.50 1.43
N TYR A 27 2.74 -6.79 1.47
CA TYR A 27 3.70 -6.24 0.52
C TYR A 27 4.03 -7.23 -0.60
N TYR A 28 4.68 -8.35 -0.29
CA TYR A 28 5.14 -9.27 -1.33
C TYR A 28 3.98 -9.92 -2.10
N GLY A 29 2.87 -10.25 -1.42
CA GLY A 29 1.64 -10.69 -2.06
C GLY A 29 1.09 -9.65 -3.05
N THR A 30 0.97 -8.40 -2.62
CA THR A 30 0.55 -7.28 -3.49
C THR A 30 1.50 -7.09 -4.68
N LYS A 31 2.82 -7.11 -4.45
CA LYS A 31 3.85 -6.99 -5.48
C LYS A 31 3.69 -8.07 -6.55
N ARG A 32 3.63 -9.34 -6.15
CA ARG A 32 3.45 -10.48 -7.08
C ARG A 32 2.14 -10.40 -7.84
N MET A 33 1.05 -9.97 -7.20
CA MET A 33 -0.23 -9.76 -7.88
C MET A 33 -0.13 -8.67 -8.95
N ILE A 34 0.55 -7.57 -8.68
CA ILE A 34 0.78 -6.51 -9.67
C ILE A 34 1.60 -7.05 -10.85
N GLU A 35 2.72 -7.71 -10.57
CA GLU A 35 3.64 -8.24 -11.59
C GLU A 35 2.97 -9.30 -12.48
N ALA A 36 2.19 -10.20 -11.89
CA ALA A 36 1.47 -11.24 -12.61
C ALA A 36 0.32 -10.68 -13.47
N MET A 37 -0.34 -9.61 -13.02
CA MET A 37 -1.52 -9.09 -13.70
C MET A 37 -1.21 -8.08 -14.80
N ILE A 38 -0.11 -7.32 -14.72
CA ILE A 38 0.25 -6.31 -15.74
C ILE A 38 0.25 -6.87 -17.17
N PRO A 39 0.87 -8.03 -17.47
CA PRO A 39 0.86 -8.60 -18.82
C PRO A 39 -0.53 -9.00 -19.32
N LEU A 40 -1.49 -9.22 -18.42
CA LEU A 40 -2.86 -9.64 -18.71
C LEU A 40 -3.85 -8.48 -18.80
N MET A 41 -3.43 -7.26 -18.47
CA MET A 41 -4.29 -6.09 -18.52
C MET A 41 -4.64 -5.75 -19.97
N LYS A 42 -5.94 -5.65 -20.27
CA LYS A 42 -6.43 -5.32 -21.61
C LYS A 42 -6.12 -3.87 -21.98
N VAL A 43 -5.88 -3.65 -23.26
CA VAL A 43 -5.83 -2.33 -23.91
C VAL A 43 -7.13 -1.59 -23.63
N SER A 44 -7.03 -0.31 -23.30
CA SER A 44 -8.18 0.54 -22.98
C SER A 44 -7.89 1.98 -23.38
N PRO A 45 -8.80 2.68 -24.10
CA PRO A 45 -8.64 4.10 -24.40
C PRO A 45 -8.49 4.97 -23.14
N ALA A 46 -9.16 4.60 -22.05
CA ALA A 46 -9.06 5.27 -20.76
C ALA A 46 -7.82 4.82 -19.94
N GLY A 47 -7.10 3.80 -20.41
CA GLY A 47 -6.03 3.11 -19.71
C GLY A 47 -6.51 2.12 -18.64
N GLY A 48 -5.65 1.18 -18.28
CA GLY A 48 -5.85 0.25 -17.16
C GLY A 48 -5.73 0.93 -15.80
N ARG A 49 -6.35 0.36 -14.76
CA ARG A 49 -6.30 0.87 -13.39
C ARG A 49 -5.82 -0.21 -12.41
N ILE A 50 -4.79 0.09 -11.66
CA ILE A 50 -4.36 -0.68 -10.48
C ILE A 50 -4.57 0.19 -9.25
N VAL A 51 -5.37 -0.30 -8.32
CA VAL A 51 -5.67 0.40 -7.06
C VAL A 51 -5.20 -0.47 -5.91
N ASN A 52 -4.26 0.06 -5.11
CA ASN A 52 -3.71 -0.61 -3.94
C ASN A 52 -4.33 -0.04 -2.66
N VAL A 53 -4.95 -0.90 -1.84
CA VAL A 53 -5.46 -0.51 -0.53
C VAL A 53 -4.31 -0.47 0.46
N SER A 54 -3.98 0.74 0.92
CA SER A 54 -2.89 1.01 1.84
C SER A 54 -3.40 1.68 3.12
N SER A 55 -2.54 2.41 3.83
CA SER A 55 -2.88 3.12 5.06
C SER A 55 -2.09 4.42 5.20
N ARG A 56 -2.70 5.41 5.86
CA ARG A 56 -2.00 6.63 6.30
C ARG A 56 -0.86 6.33 7.30
N LEU A 57 -0.86 5.15 7.92
CA LEU A 57 0.23 4.68 8.78
C LEU A 57 1.50 4.34 7.99
N GLY A 58 1.40 4.09 6.68
CA GLY A 58 2.53 3.82 5.79
C GLY A 58 3.19 5.09 5.21
N ARG A 59 3.10 6.24 5.87
CA ARG A 59 3.69 7.50 5.38
C ARG A 59 5.21 7.45 5.40
N LEU A 60 5.86 8.01 4.37
CA LEU A 60 7.31 8.12 4.33
C LEU A 60 7.70 9.33 5.18
N ASN A 61 8.00 9.13 6.46
CA ASN A 61 8.49 10.21 7.33
C ASN A 61 9.93 10.61 6.95
N GLY A 62 10.10 11.28 5.80
CA GLY A 62 11.37 11.88 5.36
C GLY A 62 12.50 10.90 5.01
N LYS A 63 12.31 9.57 5.12
CA LYS A 63 13.30 8.57 4.72
C LYS A 63 13.42 8.50 3.19
N ARG A 64 14.28 9.36 2.61
CA ARG A 64 14.56 9.47 1.16
C ARG A 64 15.02 8.17 0.51
N ASN A 65 15.65 7.26 1.26
CA ASN A 65 16.32 6.08 0.71
C ASN A 65 15.41 4.86 0.47
N VAL A 66 14.13 4.90 0.83
CA VAL A 66 13.23 3.74 0.65
C VAL A 66 12.78 3.58 -0.81
N LYS A 67 12.87 4.63 -1.64
CA LYS A 67 12.26 4.66 -2.97
C LYS A 67 12.91 3.69 -3.97
N GLU A 68 14.18 3.32 -3.78
CA GLU A 68 14.94 2.51 -4.73
C GLU A 68 15.34 1.12 -4.18
N LEU A 69 15.27 0.93 -2.86
CA LEU A 69 15.65 -0.32 -2.17
C LEU A 69 14.50 -0.84 -1.28
N ILE A 70 13.26 -0.82 -1.77
CA ILE A 70 12.08 -1.21 -0.98
C ILE A 70 12.25 -2.62 -0.38
N ASP A 71 12.60 -3.60 -1.23
CA ASP A 71 12.83 -4.98 -0.78
C ASP A 71 13.98 -5.05 0.24
N GLY A 72 15.07 -4.30 0.00
CA GLY A 72 16.21 -4.23 0.92
C GLY A 72 15.85 -3.64 2.29
N ALA A 73 15.04 -2.57 2.31
CA ALA A 73 14.56 -1.94 3.54
C ALA A 73 13.60 -2.87 4.31
N VAL A 74 12.71 -3.55 3.60
CA VAL A 74 11.80 -4.55 4.19
C VAL A 74 12.56 -5.73 4.76
N ASN A 75 13.55 -6.26 4.03
CA ASN A 75 14.39 -7.35 4.51
C ASN A 75 15.25 -6.94 5.70
N ALA A 76 15.77 -5.72 5.71
CA ALA A 76 16.49 -5.19 6.88
C ALA A 76 15.59 -5.06 8.10
N PHE A 77 14.32 -4.65 7.93
CA PHE A 77 13.34 -4.65 9.02
C PHE A 77 13.11 -6.07 9.54
N LEU A 78 12.84 -7.04 8.67
CA LEU A 78 12.61 -8.43 9.07
C LEU A 78 13.82 -9.04 9.79
N GLN A 79 15.04 -8.80 9.29
CA GLN A 79 16.26 -9.24 9.96
C GLN A 79 16.39 -8.64 11.36
N GLN A 80 16.10 -7.35 11.53
CA GLN A 80 16.12 -6.72 12.84
C GLN A 80 15.01 -7.21 13.77
N VAL A 81 13.88 -7.68 13.23
CA VAL A 81 12.84 -8.37 14.02
C VAL A 81 13.38 -9.71 14.53
N ASP A 82 14.00 -10.50 13.66
CA ASP A 82 14.60 -11.80 14.02
C ASP A 82 15.72 -11.65 15.06
N ASP A 83 16.53 -10.60 14.92
CA ASP A 83 17.62 -10.29 15.84
C ASP A 83 17.15 -9.59 17.13
N GLY A 84 15.86 -9.22 17.22
CA GLY A 84 15.31 -8.48 18.37
C GLY A 84 15.82 -7.03 18.51
N THR A 85 16.33 -6.41 17.43
CA THR A 85 16.97 -5.08 17.43
C THR A 85 16.16 -3.98 16.72
N TRP A 86 15.00 -4.32 16.17
CA TRP A 86 14.16 -3.44 15.32
C TRP A 86 13.81 -2.09 15.95
N GLN A 87 13.66 -2.00 17.27
CA GLN A 87 13.28 -0.74 17.95
C GLN A 87 14.29 0.39 17.68
N SER A 88 15.56 0.04 17.41
CA SER A 88 16.63 1.00 17.10
C SER A 88 16.70 1.38 15.62
N GLY A 89 16.00 0.67 14.73
CA GLY A 89 16.03 0.88 13.27
C GLY A 89 15.25 2.10 12.76
N GLY A 90 14.60 2.84 13.67
CA GLY A 90 13.79 4.01 13.34
C GLY A 90 12.56 3.67 12.48
N TRP A 91 11.99 2.48 12.67
CA TRP A 91 10.73 2.07 12.03
C TRP A 91 9.54 2.83 12.64
N PRO A 92 8.37 2.85 11.98
CA PRO A 92 7.16 3.42 12.56
C PRO A 92 6.87 2.83 13.95
N ALA A 93 6.58 3.69 14.93
CA ALA A 93 6.43 3.29 16.34
C ALA A 93 5.04 2.72 16.69
N THR A 94 4.10 2.76 15.75
CA THR A 94 2.71 2.32 15.97
C THR A 94 2.32 1.32 14.89
N PHE A 95 1.77 0.18 15.31
CA PHE A 95 1.49 -0.95 14.44
C PHE A 95 2.67 -1.26 13.50
N THR A 96 3.87 -1.40 14.07
CA THR A 96 5.16 -1.27 13.37
C THR A 96 5.23 -2.15 12.11
N ASP A 97 4.94 -3.44 12.23
CA ASP A 97 4.98 -4.39 11.12
C ASP A 97 3.97 -4.03 10.00
N TYR A 98 2.74 -3.73 10.38
CA TYR A 98 1.68 -3.28 9.47
C TYR A 98 2.06 -1.98 8.78
N SER A 99 2.57 -1.00 9.53
CA SER A 99 2.99 0.31 9.04
C SER A 99 4.16 0.19 8.05
N VAL A 100 5.17 -0.63 8.35
CA VAL A 100 6.26 -0.94 7.40
C VAL A 100 5.71 -1.59 6.14
N SER A 101 4.77 -2.54 6.26
CA SER A 101 4.17 -3.20 5.09
C SER A 101 3.42 -2.22 4.18
N LYS A 102 2.66 -1.28 4.76
CA LYS A 102 1.91 -0.26 4.00
C LYS A 102 2.82 0.83 3.45
N LEU A 103 3.92 1.14 4.14
CA LEU A 103 4.99 1.99 3.62
C LEU A 103 5.60 1.38 2.36
N ALA A 104 5.88 0.08 2.36
CA ALA A 104 6.41 -0.64 1.21
C ALA A 104 5.42 -0.63 0.02
N VAL A 105 4.11 -0.85 0.27
CA VAL A 105 3.06 -0.73 -0.77
C VAL A 105 3.00 0.67 -1.37
N ASN A 106 3.07 1.71 -0.53
CA ASN A 106 3.06 3.10 -0.95
C ASN A 106 4.28 3.43 -1.84
N ALA A 107 5.48 3.02 -1.41
CA ALA A 107 6.70 3.20 -2.18
C ALA A 107 6.66 2.43 -3.51
N TYR A 108 6.21 1.18 -3.50
CA TYR A 108 6.13 0.35 -4.70
C TYR A 108 5.13 0.89 -5.72
N THR A 109 4.01 1.44 -5.27
CA THR A 109 3.05 2.16 -6.12
C THR A 109 3.75 3.29 -6.90
N ARG A 110 4.59 4.10 -6.24
CA ARG A 110 5.35 5.19 -6.90
C ARG A 110 6.39 4.66 -7.89
N VAL A 111 7.10 3.59 -7.55
CA VAL A 111 8.08 2.95 -8.44
C VAL A 111 7.40 2.42 -9.70
N MET A 112 6.28 1.70 -9.53
CA MET A 112 5.53 1.14 -10.64
C MET A 112 4.89 2.21 -11.51
N ALA A 113 4.39 3.31 -10.93
CA ALA A 113 3.90 4.45 -11.69
C ALA A 113 4.96 5.00 -12.65
N LYS A 114 6.22 5.13 -12.19
CA LYS A 114 7.35 5.51 -13.03
C LYS A 114 7.68 4.44 -14.07
N LYS A 115 7.71 3.16 -13.71
CA LYS A 115 7.99 2.08 -14.68
C LYS A 115 6.94 1.97 -15.78
N LEU A 116 5.70 2.35 -15.48
CA LEU A 116 4.56 2.25 -16.40
C LEU A 116 4.34 3.53 -17.21
N SER A 117 5.06 4.64 -16.94
CA SER A 117 4.85 5.92 -17.63
C SER A 117 5.12 5.84 -19.13
N ASP A 118 6.09 5.00 -19.51
CA ASP A 118 6.64 4.95 -20.86
C ASP A 118 5.86 3.99 -21.78
N ARG A 119 4.81 3.33 -21.27
CA ARG A 119 3.93 2.48 -22.08
C ARG A 119 3.28 3.29 -23.21
N PRO A 120 3.03 2.71 -24.39
CA PRO A 120 2.41 3.43 -25.50
C PRO A 120 0.97 3.85 -25.17
N ASP A 121 0.45 4.82 -25.94
CA ASP A 121 -0.94 5.24 -25.84
C ASP A 121 -1.88 4.06 -26.18
N GLY A 122 -3.02 4.00 -25.51
CA GLY A 122 -3.93 2.84 -25.53
C GLY A 122 -3.52 1.70 -24.59
N GLU A 123 -2.25 1.62 -24.19
CA GLU A 123 -1.73 0.63 -23.23
C GLU A 123 -1.37 1.22 -21.87
N LYS A 124 -1.71 2.49 -21.63
CA LYS A 124 -1.40 3.16 -20.36
C LYS A 124 -2.01 2.39 -19.18
N ILE A 125 -1.23 2.22 -18.12
CA ILE A 125 -1.69 1.65 -16.85
C ILE A 125 -1.40 2.69 -15.77
N PHE A 126 -2.44 3.07 -15.04
CA PHE A 126 -2.34 4.01 -13.94
C PHE A 126 -2.45 3.25 -12.63
N ILE A 127 -1.49 3.48 -11.73
CA ILE A 127 -1.40 2.77 -10.46
C ILE A 127 -1.40 3.78 -9.31
N ASN A 128 -2.33 3.64 -8.39
CA ASN A 128 -2.45 4.52 -7.22
C ASN A 128 -2.71 3.70 -5.96
N CYS A 129 -2.54 4.34 -4.82
CA CYS A 129 -2.89 3.78 -3.53
C CYS A 129 -3.85 4.69 -2.78
N TYR A 130 -4.59 4.13 -1.81
CA TYR A 130 -5.44 4.94 -0.95
C TYR A 130 -5.56 4.36 0.45
N CYS A 131 -5.92 5.22 1.41
CA CYS A 131 -6.34 4.81 2.75
C CYS A 131 -7.87 4.80 2.82
N PRO A 132 -8.49 3.67 3.20
CA PRO A 132 -9.95 3.58 3.36
C PRO A 132 -10.48 4.24 4.65
N GLY A 133 -9.59 4.74 5.50
CA GLY A 133 -9.92 5.23 6.84
C GLY A 133 -9.96 4.10 7.87
N TRP A 134 -10.47 4.41 9.07
CA TRP A 134 -10.60 3.43 10.15
C TRP A 134 -11.96 2.72 10.02
N VAL A 135 -12.01 1.72 9.14
CA VAL A 135 -13.24 1.02 8.71
C VAL A 135 -13.65 -0.06 9.71
N LYS A 136 -14.95 -0.21 9.98
CA LYS A 136 -15.55 -1.28 10.80
C LYS A 136 -15.44 -2.65 10.11
N THR A 137 -14.33 -3.35 10.33
CA THR A 137 -14.08 -4.70 9.79
C THR A 137 -13.41 -5.57 10.84
N ALA A 138 -13.29 -6.87 10.59
CA ALA A 138 -12.54 -7.77 11.46
C ALA A 138 -11.08 -7.33 11.68
N LEU A 139 -10.45 -6.70 10.66
CA LEU A 139 -9.07 -6.20 10.74
C LEU A 139 -8.90 -5.09 11.80
N THR A 140 -9.97 -4.35 12.11
CA THR A 140 -9.98 -3.31 13.15
C THR A 140 -10.69 -3.75 14.42
N GLY A 141 -11.00 -5.05 14.56
CA GLY A 141 -11.83 -5.56 15.65
C GLY A 141 -13.23 -4.92 15.67
N TYR A 142 -13.73 -4.48 14.51
CA TYR A 142 -14.97 -3.70 14.35
C TYR A 142 -15.02 -2.37 15.11
N ALA A 143 -13.90 -1.90 15.66
CA ALA A 143 -13.83 -0.64 16.42
C ALA A 143 -13.83 0.62 15.55
N GLY A 144 -13.72 0.48 14.22
CA GLY A 144 -13.67 1.58 13.27
C GLY A 144 -14.81 2.61 13.36
N SER A 145 -14.57 3.84 12.92
CA SER A 145 -15.62 4.88 12.80
C SER A 145 -16.26 4.94 11.40
N VAL A 146 -15.62 4.35 10.39
CA VAL A 146 -16.04 4.41 8.98
C VAL A 146 -16.81 3.14 8.59
N SER A 147 -17.91 3.27 7.83
CA SER A 147 -18.64 2.11 7.28
C SER A 147 -17.87 1.44 6.13
N VAL A 148 -18.21 0.20 5.79
CA VAL A 148 -17.53 -0.52 4.70
C VAL A 148 -17.76 0.15 3.34
N GLU A 149 -18.95 0.70 3.10
CA GLU A 149 -19.30 1.43 1.89
C GLU A 149 -18.49 2.72 1.77
N ALA A 150 -18.41 3.50 2.85
CA ALA A 150 -17.60 4.72 2.90
C ALA A 150 -16.10 4.42 2.74
N GLY A 151 -15.61 3.30 3.29
CA GLY A 151 -14.23 2.86 3.12
C GLY A 151 -13.91 2.41 1.68
N ALA A 152 -14.88 1.88 0.95
CA ALA A 152 -14.73 1.47 -0.44
C ALA A 152 -14.74 2.64 -1.43
N ASP A 153 -15.36 3.76 -1.05
CA ASP A 153 -15.64 4.92 -1.91
C ASP A 153 -14.43 5.41 -2.72
N THR A 154 -13.29 5.65 -2.07
CA THR A 154 -12.09 6.16 -2.76
C THR A 154 -11.48 5.10 -3.68
N GLY A 155 -11.56 3.82 -3.31
CA GLY A 155 -11.05 2.73 -4.14
C GLY A 155 -11.88 2.51 -5.40
N VAL A 156 -13.21 2.58 -5.28
CA VAL A 156 -14.13 2.54 -6.42
C VAL A 156 -13.92 3.74 -7.32
N TRP A 157 -13.82 4.94 -6.75
CA TRP A 157 -13.51 6.16 -7.49
C TRP A 157 -12.20 6.00 -8.29
N LEU A 158 -11.07 5.67 -7.67
CA LEU A 158 -9.79 5.44 -8.36
C LEU A 158 -9.86 4.38 -9.48
N SER A 159 -10.75 3.39 -9.33
CA SER A 159 -10.93 2.34 -10.33
C SER A 159 -11.71 2.83 -11.56
N LEU A 160 -12.50 3.89 -11.41
CA LEU A 160 -13.46 4.36 -12.42
C LEU A 160 -13.24 5.79 -12.89
N ILE A 161 -12.28 6.54 -12.33
CA ILE A 161 -12.03 7.94 -12.74
C ILE A 161 -11.79 8.00 -14.26
N PRO A 162 -12.66 8.70 -15.01
CA PRO A 162 -12.48 8.89 -16.44
C PRO A 162 -11.34 9.87 -16.69
N GLU A 163 -10.59 9.61 -17.77
CA GLU A 163 -9.70 10.55 -18.49
C GLU A 163 -8.52 11.18 -17.73
N GLN A 164 -8.44 11.07 -16.39
CA GLN A 164 -7.33 11.66 -15.64
C GLN A 164 -6.14 10.70 -15.57
N ALA A 165 -5.00 11.18 -16.06
CA ALA A 165 -3.71 10.51 -16.03
C ALA A 165 -3.06 10.54 -14.63
N ILE A 166 -3.82 10.26 -13.58
CA ILE A 166 -3.33 10.24 -12.20
C ILE A 166 -2.65 8.90 -11.94
N THR A 167 -1.37 8.90 -11.61
CA THR A 167 -0.60 7.70 -11.27
C THR A 167 0.47 8.04 -10.25
N GLY A 168 0.82 7.06 -9.40
CA GLY A 168 1.84 7.19 -8.37
C GLY A 168 1.43 8.01 -7.15
N MET A 169 0.14 8.30 -7.01
CA MET A 169 -0.39 9.15 -5.93
C MET A 169 -1.03 8.33 -4.81
N PHE A 170 -1.25 8.97 -3.66
CA PHE A 170 -1.95 8.41 -2.52
C PHE A 170 -3.16 9.26 -2.19
N PHE A 171 -4.28 8.60 -1.97
CA PHE A 171 -5.55 9.26 -1.69
C PHE A 171 -6.13 8.87 -0.35
N ALA A 172 -6.98 9.74 0.19
CA ALA A 172 -7.95 9.39 1.21
C ALA A 172 -9.14 10.33 1.08
N GLU A 173 -10.36 9.80 1.19
CA GLU A 173 -11.59 10.60 1.03
C GLU A 173 -11.62 11.35 -0.32
N ARG A 174 -11.18 10.68 -1.40
CA ARG A 174 -10.99 11.23 -2.76
C ARG A 174 -10.09 12.47 -2.85
N ARG A 175 -9.25 12.73 -1.85
CA ARG A 175 -8.26 13.83 -1.84
C ARG A 175 -6.86 13.27 -1.87
N GLU A 176 -6.00 13.89 -2.67
CA GLU A 176 -4.57 13.59 -2.66
C GLU A 176 -3.98 13.94 -1.29
N ILE A 177 -3.17 13.04 -0.75
CA ILE A 177 -2.42 13.24 0.48
C ILE A 177 -0.94 13.19 0.11
N ASN A 178 -0.18 14.22 0.48
CA ASN A 178 1.27 14.22 0.33
C ASN A 178 1.90 13.22 1.32
N PHE A 179 2.81 12.37 0.84
CA PHE A 179 3.50 11.35 1.64
C PHE A 179 4.86 10.95 1.07
#